data_AF-A0A8H6STZ3-F1
#
_entry.id   AF-A0A8H6STZ3-F1
#
_cell.length_a   1.000
_cell.length_b   1.000
_cell.length_c   1.000
_cell.angle_alpha   90.00
_cell.angle_beta   90.00
_cell.angle_gamma   90.00
#
_symmetry.space_group_name_H-M   'P 1'
#
loop_
_entity.id
_entity.type
_entity.pdbx_description
1 polymer ?
#
loop_
_entity_poly.entity_id
_entity_poly.type
_entity_poly.pdbx_seq_one_letter_code
_entity_poly.pdbx_strand_id
1 'polypeptide(L)'
;MTATIHIFSLLPEPKRQPYVRKFLQNNDASKGLGNIIADAFVRGLTWGLPKGFDAHCTLIINVLFWSDPKMGDDGKAAVDKDLRKKLEEALDATMEREDVKALDRRERVDIERLRGLLKPVEMMPGSYYLDSTRGHLEGQVDVCGGDSLEPDRMCAEEGVSFCSRCKTVKYCGTECQNWHWKHGHKAHCFPTTY
;
A
#
# COMPACT_ATOMS: atom_id res chain seq x y z
N MET A 1 -12.05 2.34 -16.45
CA MET A 1 -11.05 2.71 -15.43
C MET A 1 -11.65 2.78 -14.03
N THR A 2 -12.77 3.47 -13.80
CA THR A 2 -13.40 3.60 -12.47
C THR A 2 -13.61 2.26 -11.74
N ALA A 3 -14.16 1.25 -12.41
CA ALA A 3 -14.36 -0.08 -11.81
C ALA A 3 -13.04 -0.77 -11.43
N THR A 4 -11.97 -0.57 -12.20
CA THR A 4 -10.64 -1.16 -11.93
C THR A 4 -10.02 -0.55 -10.68
N ILE A 5 -10.15 0.77 -10.50
CA ILE A 5 -9.66 1.45 -9.29
C ILE A 5 -10.44 1.01 -8.05
N HIS A 6 -11.76 0.86 -8.16
CA HIS A 6 -12.58 0.32 -7.07
C HIS A 6 -12.18 -1.10 -6.68
N ILE A 7 -11.76 -1.93 -7.62
CA ILE A 7 -11.21 -3.26 -7.30
C ILE A 7 -9.87 -3.12 -6.57
N PHE A 8 -8.99 -2.23 -7.01
CA PHE A 8 -7.71 -2.02 -6.32
C PHE A 8 -7.86 -1.48 -4.90
N SER A 9 -8.89 -0.67 -4.63
CA SER A 9 -9.14 -0.18 -3.27
C SER A 9 -9.63 -1.27 -2.31
N LEU A 10 -10.00 -2.45 -2.83
CA LEU A 10 -10.30 -3.64 -2.02
C LEU A 10 -9.06 -4.47 -1.70
N LEU A 11 -7.89 -4.11 -2.23
CA LEU A 11 -6.66 -4.81 -1.89
C LEU A 11 -6.37 -4.65 -0.39
N PRO A 12 -5.97 -5.72 0.29
CA PRO A 12 -5.64 -5.65 1.70
C PRO A 12 -4.36 -4.83 1.94
N GLU A 13 -4.21 -4.32 3.16
CA GLU A 13 -3.08 -3.49 3.55
C GLU A 13 -1.74 -4.24 3.32
N PRO A 14 -0.79 -3.69 2.54
CA PRO A 14 0.47 -4.38 2.22
C PRO A 14 1.34 -4.68 3.45
N LYS A 15 1.14 -3.93 4.54
CA LYS A 15 1.77 -4.22 5.82
C LYS A 15 1.44 -5.64 6.31
N ARG A 16 0.18 -6.06 6.18
CA ARG A 16 -0.32 -7.37 6.62
C ARG A 16 -0.36 -8.40 5.50
N GLN A 17 -0.18 -7.98 4.25
CA GLN A 17 -0.27 -8.86 3.08
C GLN A 17 1.00 -8.79 2.23
N PRO A 18 1.94 -9.74 2.42
CA PRO A 18 3.27 -9.69 1.84
C PRO A 18 3.27 -9.87 0.32
N TYR A 19 2.22 -10.45 -0.25
CA TYR A 19 2.06 -10.56 -1.71
C TYR A 19 1.70 -9.22 -2.36
N VAL A 20 0.81 -8.44 -1.74
CA VAL A 20 0.49 -7.08 -2.21
C VAL A 20 1.72 -6.20 -2.05
N ARG A 21 2.44 -6.30 -0.93
CA ARG A 21 3.72 -5.61 -0.73
C ARG A 21 4.72 -5.94 -1.82
N LYS A 22 4.97 -7.22 -2.08
CA LYS A 22 5.92 -7.66 -3.11
C LYS A 22 5.50 -7.21 -4.52
N PHE A 23 4.21 -7.18 -4.81
CA PHE A 23 3.69 -6.64 -6.07
C PHE A 23 4.00 -5.15 -6.21
N LEU A 24 3.71 -4.33 -5.18
CA LEU A 24 3.99 -2.90 -5.20
C LEU A 24 5.50 -2.59 -5.33
N GLN A 25 6.34 -3.41 -4.68
CA GLN A 25 7.80 -3.32 -4.73
C GLN A 25 8.42 -3.84 -6.04
N ASN A 26 7.65 -4.45 -6.94
CA ASN A 26 8.14 -4.95 -8.23
C ASN A 26 7.93 -3.90 -9.33
N ASN A 27 9.01 -3.24 -9.75
CA ASN A 27 8.98 -2.13 -10.71
C ASN A 27 8.42 -2.48 -12.08
N ASP A 28 8.47 -3.75 -12.52
CA ASP A 28 7.92 -4.14 -13.81
C ASP A 28 6.41 -4.39 -13.72
N ALA A 29 5.97 -5.01 -12.63
CA ALA A 29 4.57 -5.39 -12.42
C ALA A 29 3.68 -4.21 -11.97
N SER A 30 4.22 -3.28 -11.17
CA SER A 30 3.47 -2.13 -10.63
C SER A 30 3.75 -0.82 -11.37
N LYS A 31 4.51 -0.85 -12.48
CA LYS A 31 4.92 0.34 -13.22
C LYS A 31 3.73 1.25 -13.57
N GLY A 32 3.81 2.52 -13.19
CA GLY A 32 2.78 3.52 -13.50
C GLY A 32 1.47 3.37 -12.73
N LEU A 33 1.34 2.35 -11.86
CA LEU A 33 0.14 2.12 -11.06
C LEU A 33 -0.20 3.34 -10.19
N GLY A 34 0.81 3.97 -9.59
CA GLY A 34 0.62 5.18 -8.79
C GLY A 34 0.01 6.34 -9.58
N ASN A 35 0.51 6.58 -10.80
CA ASN A 35 -0.04 7.60 -11.69
C ASN A 35 -1.49 7.27 -12.09
N ILE A 36 -1.78 6.01 -12.43
CA ILE A 36 -3.15 5.58 -12.79
C ILE A 36 -4.13 5.83 -11.65
N ILE A 37 -3.75 5.50 -10.41
CA ILE A 37 -4.63 5.66 -9.24
C ILE A 37 -4.80 7.14 -8.89
N ALA A 38 -3.71 7.92 -8.86
CA ALA A 38 -3.75 9.34 -8.54
C ALA A 38 -4.52 10.14 -9.61
N ASP A 39 -4.32 9.86 -10.89
CA ASP A 39 -5.06 10.51 -11.99
C ASP A 39 -6.56 10.20 -11.92
N ALA A 40 -6.93 8.96 -11.56
CA ALA A 40 -8.32 8.62 -11.36
C ALA A 40 -8.95 9.44 -10.22
N PHE A 41 -8.23 9.64 -9.10
CA PHE A 41 -8.70 10.52 -8.03
C PHE A 41 -8.88 11.97 -8.51
N VAL A 42 -7.87 12.53 -9.19
CA VAL A 42 -7.88 13.90 -9.72
C VAL A 42 -9.03 14.14 -10.69
N ARG A 43 -9.38 13.16 -11.53
CA ARG A 43 -10.48 13.26 -12.50
C ARG A 43 -11.88 13.16 -11.88
N GLY A 44 -11.99 12.95 -10.58
CA GLY A 44 -13.28 12.84 -9.89
C GLY A 44 -13.94 11.49 -10.08
N LEU A 45 -13.28 10.42 -9.61
CA LEU A 45 -13.89 9.09 -9.47
C LEU A 45 -15.29 9.20 -8.82
N THR A 46 -16.30 8.66 -9.50
CA THR A 46 -17.64 8.51 -8.94
C THR A 46 -17.60 7.49 -7.80
N TRP A 47 -17.80 8.00 -6.59
CA TRP A 47 -17.81 7.28 -5.32
C TRP A 47 -18.86 6.18 -5.34
N GLY A 48 -18.42 4.93 -5.54
CA GLY A 48 -19.26 3.74 -5.48
C GLY A 48 -18.83 2.88 -4.31
N LEU A 49 -19.77 2.10 -3.77
CA LEU A 49 -19.58 1.15 -2.66
C LEU A 49 -18.29 0.30 -2.79
N PRO A 50 -17.60 -0.03 -1.68
CA PRO A 50 -17.99 0.19 -0.29
C PRO A 50 -17.84 1.67 0.11
N LYS A 51 -18.74 2.14 0.99
CA LYS A 51 -18.84 3.54 1.41
C LYS A 51 -17.53 4.00 2.05
N GLY A 52 -16.82 4.91 1.39
CA GLY A 52 -15.85 5.76 2.04
C GLY A 52 -14.84 6.37 1.06
N PHE A 53 -14.52 7.64 1.30
CA PHE A 53 -13.36 8.31 0.69
C PHE A 53 -12.04 7.67 1.14
N ASP A 54 -12.08 6.92 2.23
CA ASP A 54 -10.96 6.26 2.88
C ASP A 54 -10.24 5.28 1.96
N ALA A 55 -10.95 4.36 1.31
CA ALA A 55 -10.33 3.25 0.58
C ALA A 55 -9.41 3.70 -0.57
N HIS A 56 -9.75 4.77 -1.29
CA HIS A 56 -8.90 5.34 -2.35
C HIS A 56 -7.70 6.08 -1.78
N CYS A 57 -7.91 6.88 -0.73
CA CYS A 57 -6.81 7.57 -0.06
C CYS A 57 -5.84 6.56 0.58
N THR A 58 -6.34 5.53 1.25
CA THR A 58 -5.56 4.41 1.77
C THR A 58 -4.78 3.69 0.66
N LEU A 59 -5.41 3.44 -0.49
CA LEU A 59 -4.72 2.84 -1.62
C LEU A 59 -3.56 3.71 -2.13
N ILE A 60 -3.76 5.01 -2.28
CA ILE A 60 -2.69 5.95 -2.69
C ILE A 60 -1.58 5.98 -1.63
N ILE A 61 -1.93 6.06 -0.35
CA ILE A 61 -0.97 6.01 0.77
C ILE A 61 -0.13 4.72 0.69
N ASN A 62 -0.77 3.57 0.47
CA ASN A 62 -0.09 2.30 0.33
C ASN A 62 0.87 2.28 -0.88
N VAL A 63 0.44 2.82 -2.03
CA VAL A 63 1.33 2.94 -3.18
C VAL A 63 2.54 3.82 -2.86
N LEU A 64 2.34 4.99 -2.22
CA LEU A 64 3.43 5.89 -1.87
C LEU A 64 4.43 5.23 -0.91
N PHE A 65 3.96 4.51 0.11
CA PHE A 65 4.86 3.87 1.07
C PHE A 65 5.60 2.67 0.49
N TRP A 66 4.93 1.82 -0.29
CA TRP A 66 5.48 0.50 -0.65
C TRP A 66 6.13 0.43 -2.04
N SER A 67 5.91 1.41 -2.91
CA SER A 67 6.42 1.38 -4.29
C SER A 67 7.75 2.10 -4.42
N ASP A 68 8.65 1.64 -5.31
CA ASP A 68 9.92 2.32 -5.57
C ASP A 68 9.70 3.78 -6.03
N PRO A 69 10.24 4.79 -5.29
CA PRO A 69 10.12 6.20 -5.64
C PRO A 69 10.68 6.54 -7.03
N LYS A 70 11.62 5.75 -7.56
CA LYS A 70 12.20 5.94 -8.89
C LYS A 70 11.22 5.68 -10.04
N MET A 71 10.04 5.15 -9.75
CA MET A 71 9.00 4.98 -10.75
C MET A 71 8.33 6.30 -11.15
N GLY A 72 8.42 7.35 -10.32
CA GLY A 72 7.99 8.70 -10.71
C GLY A 72 9.10 9.50 -11.38
N ASP A 73 8.70 10.53 -12.10
CA ASP A 73 9.56 11.40 -12.91
C ASP A 73 10.70 12.11 -12.17
N ASP A 74 10.52 12.47 -10.90
CA ASP A 74 11.50 13.19 -10.09
C ASP A 74 12.17 12.33 -9.01
N GLY A 75 11.87 11.03 -8.97
CA GLY A 75 12.44 10.07 -8.04
C GLY A 75 12.05 10.28 -6.57
N LYS A 76 11.11 11.17 -6.26
CA LYS A 76 10.65 11.41 -4.88
C LYS A 76 9.56 10.45 -4.44
N ALA A 77 8.76 9.95 -5.37
CA ALA A 77 7.66 9.04 -5.13
C ALA A 77 7.28 8.31 -6.43
N ALA A 78 6.57 7.18 -6.33
CA ALA A 78 6.07 6.42 -7.48
C ALA A 78 4.92 7.08 -8.27
N VAL A 79 4.64 8.36 -7.99
CA VAL A 79 3.64 9.20 -8.65
C VAL A 79 4.35 10.44 -9.14
N ASP A 80 4.14 10.85 -10.39
CA ASP A 80 4.83 11.98 -11.02
C ASP A 80 4.53 13.29 -10.30
N LYS A 81 5.51 14.19 -10.27
CA LYS A 81 5.46 15.45 -9.53
C LYS A 81 4.25 16.31 -9.87
N ASP A 82 4.00 16.51 -11.16
CA ASP A 82 2.86 17.33 -11.62
C ASP A 82 1.53 16.70 -11.19
N LEU A 83 1.46 15.37 -11.13
CA LEU A 83 0.26 14.67 -10.70
C LEU A 83 0.09 14.68 -9.18
N ARG A 84 1.19 14.62 -8.41
CA ARG A 84 1.16 14.81 -6.94
C ARG A 84 0.64 16.20 -6.58
N LYS A 85 1.03 17.24 -7.33
CA LYS A 85 0.51 18.60 -7.14
C LYS A 85 -1.00 18.68 -7.42
N LYS A 86 -1.46 18.12 -8.56
CA LYS A 86 -2.90 18.07 -8.88
C LYS A 86 -3.68 17.27 -7.84
N LEU A 87 -3.09 16.21 -7.30
CA LEU A 87 -3.68 15.42 -6.24
C LEU A 87 -3.83 16.24 -4.95
N GLU A 88 -2.82 17.01 -4.55
CA GLU A 88 -2.92 17.95 -3.42
C GLU A 88 -4.07 18.96 -3.61
N GLU A 89 -4.15 19.58 -4.80
CA GLU A 89 -5.23 20.51 -5.14
C GLU A 89 -6.61 19.83 -5.11
N ALA A 90 -6.72 18.59 -5.60
CA ALA A 90 -7.95 17.81 -5.57
C ALA A 90 -8.36 17.41 -4.14
N LEU A 91 -7.40 17.12 -3.26
CA LEU A 91 -7.62 16.84 -1.84
C LEU A 91 -8.11 18.10 -1.11
N ASP A 92 -7.49 19.25 -1.38
CA ASP A 92 -7.93 20.54 -0.83
C ASP A 92 -9.37 20.86 -1.26
N ALA A 93 -9.68 20.75 -2.55
CA ALA A 93 -11.03 20.95 -3.06
C ALA A 93 -12.04 19.96 -2.45
N THR A 94 -11.62 18.72 -2.22
CA THR A 94 -12.46 17.70 -1.58
C THR A 94 -12.80 18.07 -0.13
N MET A 95 -11.81 18.54 0.63
CA MET A 95 -12.00 18.99 2.02
C MET A 95 -12.92 20.21 2.16
N GLU A 96 -13.04 21.02 1.09
CA GLU A 96 -13.92 22.18 1.09
C GLU A 96 -15.39 21.87 0.77
N ARG A 97 -15.71 20.66 0.31
CA ARG A 97 -17.10 20.27 0.01
C ARG A 97 -17.92 20.14 1.29
N GLU A 98 -19.15 20.66 1.27
CA GLU A 98 -20.07 20.62 2.41
C GLU A 98 -20.41 19.19 2.86
N ASP A 99 -20.56 18.27 1.91
CA ASP A 99 -20.82 16.86 2.22
C ASP A 99 -19.65 16.17 2.92
N VAL A 100 -18.40 16.58 2.61
CA VAL A 100 -17.18 16.08 3.27
C VAL A 100 -16.96 16.76 4.62
N LYS A 101 -17.23 18.06 4.73
CA LYS A 101 -17.17 18.80 6.01
C LYS A 101 -18.17 18.26 7.05
N ALA A 102 -19.30 17.73 6.58
CA ALA A 102 -20.32 17.12 7.41
C ALA A 102 -19.97 15.71 7.92
N LEU A 103 -18.95 15.05 7.34
CA LEU A 103 -18.49 13.73 7.78
C LEU A 103 -17.83 13.78 9.17
N ASP A 104 -17.91 12.66 9.91
CA ASP A 104 -17.16 12.53 11.16
C ASP A 104 -15.65 12.58 10.87
N ARG A 105 -14.86 13.01 11.87
CA ARG A 105 -13.41 13.06 11.74
C ARG A 105 -12.81 11.70 11.34
N ARG A 106 -13.39 10.60 11.81
CA ARG A 106 -12.92 9.24 11.46
C ARG A 106 -13.13 8.91 9.98
N GLU A 107 -14.16 9.46 9.35
CA GLU A 107 -14.51 9.20 7.96
C GLU A 107 -13.66 10.02 6.97
N ARG A 108 -13.07 11.12 7.43
CA ARG A 108 -12.16 11.97 6.64
C ARG A 108 -10.67 11.77 6.96
N VAL A 109 -10.34 10.86 7.88
CA VAL A 109 -8.98 10.69 8.43
C VAL A 109 -7.95 10.39 7.34
N ASP A 110 -8.30 9.55 6.37
CA ASP A 110 -7.37 9.17 5.31
C ASP A 110 -7.19 10.27 4.25
N ILE A 111 -8.19 11.14 4.06
CA ILE A 111 -8.04 12.36 3.24
C ILE A 111 -7.03 13.30 3.92
N GLU A 112 -7.23 13.58 5.22
CA GLU A 112 -6.32 14.41 6.02
C GLU A 112 -4.90 13.81 6.04
N ARG A 113 -4.79 12.48 6.18
CA ARG A 113 -3.51 11.76 6.22
C ARG A 113 -2.78 11.82 4.88
N LEU A 114 -3.45 11.53 3.76
CA LEU A 114 -2.83 11.59 2.44
C LEU A 114 -2.37 13.01 2.12
N ARG A 115 -3.21 14.01 2.39
CA ARG A 115 -2.86 15.43 2.24
C ARG A 115 -1.64 15.81 3.09
N GLY A 116 -1.63 15.39 4.36
CA GLY A 116 -0.51 15.64 5.28
C GLY A 116 0.79 14.94 4.86
N LEU A 117 0.68 13.80 4.18
CA LEU A 117 1.80 13.00 3.68
C LEU A 117 2.45 13.60 2.43
N LEU A 118 1.69 14.22 1.52
CA LEU A 118 2.25 14.84 0.31
C LEU A 118 3.23 15.98 0.63
N LYS A 119 2.98 16.73 1.70
CA LYS A 119 3.85 17.85 2.13
C LYS A 119 5.30 17.43 2.40
N PRO A 120 5.59 16.47 3.30
CA PRO A 120 6.97 16.02 3.53
C PRO A 120 7.58 15.33 2.31
N VAL A 121 6.80 14.69 1.43
CA VAL A 121 7.32 14.17 0.14
C VAL A 121 7.89 15.31 -0.70
N GLU A 122 7.19 16.44 -0.80
CA GLU A 122 7.65 17.58 -1.58
C GLU A 122 8.79 18.35 -0.90
N MET A 123 8.75 18.50 0.43
CA MET A 123 9.71 19.32 1.18
C MET A 123 11.05 18.62 1.41
N MET A 124 11.08 17.29 1.53
CA MET A 124 12.31 16.56 1.81
C MET A 124 13.15 16.33 0.54
N PRO A 125 14.48 16.23 0.67
CA PRO A 125 15.35 15.91 -0.46
C PRO A 125 15.19 14.46 -0.90
N GLY A 126 15.12 14.24 -2.22
CA GLY A 126 14.95 12.91 -2.81
C GLY A 126 13.74 12.16 -2.25
N SER A 127 13.89 10.85 -2.08
CA SER A 127 12.88 9.94 -1.53
C SER A 127 12.96 9.76 -0.01
N TYR A 128 13.75 10.57 0.72
CA TYR A 128 14.11 10.33 2.12
C TYR A 128 12.92 10.00 3.03
N TYR A 129 11.84 10.78 2.93
CA TYR A 129 10.64 10.57 3.75
C TYR A 129 9.99 9.21 3.51
N LEU A 130 9.84 8.80 2.24
CA LEU A 130 9.23 7.53 1.88
C LEU A 130 10.16 6.36 2.19
N ASP A 131 11.47 6.49 1.94
CA ASP A 131 12.44 5.44 2.25
C ASP A 131 12.54 5.19 3.76
N SER A 132 12.58 6.26 4.57
CA SER A 132 12.58 6.16 6.03
C SER A 132 11.29 5.51 6.54
N THR A 133 10.14 5.93 6.01
CA THR A 133 8.84 5.36 6.41
C THR A 133 8.74 3.89 6.00
N ARG A 134 9.18 3.54 4.78
CA ARG A 134 9.21 2.16 4.31
C ARG A 134 10.10 1.29 5.19
N GLY A 135 11.33 1.73 5.49
CA GLY A 135 12.24 0.97 6.35
C GLY A 135 11.65 0.72 7.75
N HIS A 136 10.96 1.71 8.32
CA HIS A 136 10.22 1.54 9.58
C HIS A 136 9.10 0.49 9.46
N LEU A 137 8.31 0.54 8.39
CA LEU A 137 7.22 -0.41 8.16
C LEU A 137 7.74 -1.83 7.88
N GLU A 138 8.85 -1.96 7.16
CA GLU A 138 9.53 -3.24 6.89
C GLU A 138 10.07 -3.88 8.17
N GLY A 139 10.62 -3.07 9.09
CA GLY A 139 11.03 -3.56 10.41
C GLY A 139 9.88 -4.07 11.29
N GLN A 140 8.64 -3.67 11.02
CA GLN A 140 7.46 -4.15 11.78
C GLN A 140 6.86 -5.45 11.24
N VAL A 141 7.29 -5.90 10.05
CA VAL A 141 6.68 -7.02 9.32
C VAL A 141 7.68 -8.15 9.07
N ASP A 142 8.86 -8.10 9.70
CA ASP A 142 9.88 -9.13 9.64
C ASP A 142 9.64 -10.29 10.61
N VAL A 143 8.38 -10.73 10.70
CA VAL A 143 7.91 -11.75 11.63
C VAL A 143 7.59 -13.05 10.91
N CYS A 144 7.75 -14.17 11.62
CA CYS A 144 7.44 -15.49 11.12
C CYS A 144 5.98 -15.61 10.65
N GLY A 145 5.78 -16.06 9.41
CA GLY A 145 4.46 -16.36 8.85
C GLY A 145 3.60 -15.14 8.54
N GLY A 146 4.20 -13.98 8.26
CA GLY A 146 3.62 -12.62 8.15
C GLY A 146 2.37 -12.34 7.28
N ASP A 147 1.59 -13.35 6.91
CA ASP A 147 0.22 -13.32 6.37
C ASP A 147 -0.78 -14.16 7.20
N SER A 148 -0.35 -14.77 8.30
CA SER A 148 -1.21 -15.59 9.17
C SER A 148 -2.22 -14.69 9.89
N LEU A 149 -3.50 -14.82 9.50
CA LEU A 149 -4.63 -14.13 10.11
C LEU A 149 -5.11 -14.80 11.41
N GLU A 150 -4.54 -15.95 11.76
CA GLU A 150 -4.94 -16.78 12.90
C GLU A 150 -4.15 -16.39 14.17
N PRO A 151 -4.81 -15.82 15.20
CA PRO A 151 -4.15 -15.34 16.42
C PRO A 151 -3.54 -16.47 17.27
N ASP A 152 -4.14 -17.67 17.21
CA ASP A 152 -3.86 -18.77 18.16
C ASP A 152 -2.49 -19.46 17.93
N ARG A 153 -1.77 -19.10 16.86
CA ARG A 153 -0.39 -19.58 16.62
C ARG A 153 0.52 -18.52 15.99
N MET A 154 0.35 -17.25 16.34
CA MET A 154 1.30 -16.21 15.97
C MET A 154 2.68 -16.52 16.57
N CYS A 155 3.61 -16.94 15.70
CA CYS A 155 5.01 -17.09 16.06
C CYS A 155 5.64 -15.69 16.12
N ALA A 156 6.01 -15.24 17.32
CA ALA A 156 6.60 -13.92 17.53
C ALA A 156 8.11 -13.87 17.20
N GLU A 157 8.67 -14.95 16.64
CA GLU A 157 10.07 -15.04 16.25
C GLU A 157 10.34 -14.35 14.92
N GLU A 158 11.59 -13.92 14.73
CA GLU A 158 12.06 -13.34 13.48
C GLU A 158 12.06 -14.37 12.35
N GLY A 159 11.65 -13.93 11.16
CA GLY A 159 11.66 -14.77 9.97
C GLY A 159 13.06 -14.92 9.38
N VAL A 160 13.75 -16.03 9.64
CA VAL A 160 15.14 -16.24 9.13
C VAL A 160 15.21 -16.83 7.72
N SER A 161 14.14 -17.43 7.22
CA SER A 161 14.14 -18.12 5.92
C SER A 161 12.88 -17.86 5.11
N PHE A 162 13.01 -17.66 3.79
CA PHE A 162 11.86 -17.45 2.91
C PHE A 162 11.23 -18.77 2.46
N CYS A 163 9.92 -18.75 2.22
CA CYS A 163 9.20 -19.83 1.55
C CYS A 163 9.94 -20.25 0.27
N SER A 164 10.29 -21.54 0.18
CA SER A 164 11.08 -22.07 -0.93
C SER A 164 10.40 -21.92 -2.30
N ARG A 165 9.07 -21.83 -2.35
CA ARG A 165 8.27 -21.71 -3.59
C ARG A 165 8.05 -20.27 -4.03
N CYS A 166 7.45 -19.44 -3.18
CA CYS A 166 7.08 -18.06 -3.56
C CYS A 166 8.12 -17.01 -3.20
N LYS A 167 9.09 -17.33 -2.34
CA LYS A 167 10.12 -16.39 -1.87
C LYS A 167 9.54 -15.06 -1.36
N THR A 168 8.36 -15.12 -0.72
CA THR A 168 7.60 -13.92 -0.28
C THR A 168 7.46 -13.89 1.23
N VAL A 169 6.93 -14.96 1.83
CA VAL A 169 6.72 -15.07 3.28
C VAL A 169 7.98 -15.63 3.94
N LYS A 170 8.33 -15.13 5.12
CA LYS A 170 9.45 -15.61 5.93
C LYS A 170 8.97 -16.51 7.07
N TYR A 171 9.81 -17.44 7.51
CA TYR A 171 9.57 -18.34 8.63
C TYR A 171 10.83 -18.49 9.48
N CYS A 172 10.65 -18.64 10.79
CA CYS A 172 11.73 -18.98 11.72
C CYS A 172 12.23 -20.43 11.51
N GLY A 173 11.42 -21.30 10.91
CA GLY A 173 11.79 -22.68 10.60
C GLY A 173 10.72 -23.48 9.86
N THR A 174 11.08 -24.70 9.48
CA THR A 174 10.25 -25.60 8.67
C THR A 174 8.93 -25.99 9.34
N GLU A 175 8.87 -26.03 10.68
CA GLU A 175 7.62 -26.34 11.39
C GLU A 175 6.55 -25.26 11.13
N CYS A 176 6.91 -23.98 11.32
CA CYS A 176 6.01 -22.86 11.06
C CYS A 176 5.62 -22.79 9.58
N GLN A 177 6.56 -23.04 8.67
CA GLN A 177 6.25 -23.12 7.24
C GLN A 177 5.24 -24.23 6.94
N ASN A 178 5.43 -25.45 7.47
CA ASN A 178 4.53 -26.59 7.24
C ASN A 178 3.14 -26.38 7.83
N TRP A 179 3.07 -25.76 9.00
CA TRP A 179 1.79 -25.40 9.61
C TRP A 179 1.07 -24.36 8.75
N HIS A 180 1.73 -23.22 8.46
CA HIS A 180 1.14 -22.15 7.67
C HIS A 180 0.76 -22.61 6.25
N TRP A 181 1.54 -23.53 5.66
CA TRP A 181 1.20 -24.22 4.40
C TRP A 181 -0.19 -24.85 4.43
N LYS A 182 -0.52 -25.57 5.50
CA LYS A 182 -1.81 -26.26 5.66
C LYS A 182 -2.95 -25.32 6.01
N HIS A 183 -2.66 -24.15 6.58
CA HIS A 183 -3.64 -23.21 7.13
C HIS A 183 -3.84 -21.96 6.25
N GLY A 184 -3.64 -22.09 4.94
CA GLY A 184 -4.02 -21.05 3.98
C GLY A 184 -2.94 -20.77 2.94
N HIS A 185 -1.66 -20.74 3.32
CA HIS A 185 -0.58 -20.33 2.41
C HIS A 185 -0.57 -21.09 1.09
N LYS A 186 -0.92 -22.39 1.10
CA LYS A 186 -0.99 -23.21 -0.11
C LYS A 186 -1.92 -22.63 -1.18
N ALA A 187 -3.00 -21.94 -0.81
CA ALA A 187 -4.01 -21.41 -1.74
C ALA A 187 -3.47 -20.24 -2.58
N HIS A 188 -2.54 -19.45 -2.04
CA HIS A 188 -2.02 -18.23 -2.66
C HIS A 188 -0.50 -18.23 -2.83
N CYS A 189 0.17 -19.36 -2.59
CA CYS A 189 1.60 -19.53 -2.83
C CYS A 189 1.88 -19.86 -4.31
N PHE A 190 2.37 -18.88 -5.06
CA PHE A 190 2.74 -19.04 -6.48
C PHE A 190 4.26 -19.08 -6.66
N PRO A 191 4.80 -19.88 -7.61
CA PRO A 191 6.23 -19.87 -7.94
C PRO A 191 6.69 -18.48 -8.38
N THR A 192 7.86 -18.05 -7.94
CA THR A 192 8.54 -16.89 -8.53
C THR A 192 9.08 -17.27 -9.90
N THR A 193 8.49 -16.70 -10.95
CA THR A 193 9.10 -16.66 -12.29
C THR A 193 10.17 -15.57 -12.25
N TYR A 194 11.41 -15.96 -11.98
CA TYR A 194 12.58 -15.14 -12.26
C TYR A 194 12.89 -15.20 -13.75
#